data_AF-A0A4Y9JXI8-F1
#
_entry.id   AF-A0A4Y9JXI8-F1
#
_cell.length_a   1.000
_cell.length_b   1.000
_cell.length_c   1.000
_cell.angle_alpha   90.00
_cell.angle_beta   90.00
_cell.angle_gamma   90.00
#
_symmetry.space_group_name_H-M   'P 1'
#
loop_
_entity.id
_entity.type
_entity.pdbx_description
1 polymer ?
#
loop_
_entity_poly.entity_id
_entity_poly.type
_entity_poly.pdbx_seq_one_letter_code
_entity_poly.pdbx_strand_id
1 'polypeptide(L)'
;MAKPCYLKTRNVTFKTKKAFKEHLQSILHKAKSSEDKRVSDPDDIQDLIDYLENYHNDREILSDEYNLENCEFYVDKSPDFGECLWLADKDNKEKCRHFSVTKFGNPSTPLQNLVECLGFLIINIKRDFRKKLAKEEAKEFDEYNLWHKSPTRKEIVLEFVQLNNLISELDKIVSPNGLNNNVPFLMPEYEYLEEKFINFYIEKKGSEQLKYELKRVKTNQ
;
A
#
# COMPACT_ATOMS: atom_id res chain seq x y z
N MET A 1 20.70 12.20 -13.59
CA MET A 1 20.52 11.26 -14.72
C MET A 1 19.56 10.16 -14.28
N ALA A 2 18.57 9.82 -15.10
CA ALA A 2 17.68 8.70 -14.79
C ALA A 2 18.48 7.39 -14.84
N LYS A 3 18.47 6.62 -13.75
CA LYS A 3 19.09 5.29 -13.77
C LYS A 3 18.24 4.37 -14.65
N PRO A 4 18.83 3.67 -15.62
CA PRO A 4 18.10 2.71 -16.43
C PRO A 4 17.62 1.54 -15.56
N CYS A 5 16.53 0.90 -15.97
CA CYS A 5 16.06 -0.35 -15.36
C CYS A 5 16.54 -1.50 -16.24
N TYR A 6 17.17 -2.50 -15.63
CA TYR A 6 17.75 -3.67 -16.28
C TYR A 6 17.08 -4.95 -15.76
N LEU A 7 16.54 -5.73 -16.67
CA LEU A 7 16.02 -7.08 -16.42
C LEU A 7 17.13 -8.06 -16.79
N LYS A 8 17.75 -8.62 -15.75
CA LYS A 8 18.99 -9.41 -15.82
C LYS A 8 18.81 -10.71 -16.59
N THR A 9 17.65 -11.35 -16.50
CA THR A 9 17.43 -12.69 -17.04
C THR A 9 17.31 -12.67 -18.55
N ARG A 10 16.65 -11.64 -19.10
CA ARG A 10 16.51 -11.46 -20.55
C ARG A 10 17.49 -10.46 -21.16
N ASN A 11 18.38 -9.89 -20.35
CA ASN A 11 19.32 -8.85 -20.77
C ASN A 11 18.61 -7.64 -21.44
N VAL A 12 17.48 -7.21 -20.88
CA VAL A 12 16.67 -6.09 -21.42
C VAL A 12 16.91 -4.83 -20.61
N THR A 13 17.21 -3.71 -21.28
CA THR A 13 17.42 -2.42 -20.63
C THR A 13 16.38 -1.39 -21.05
N PHE A 14 15.72 -0.78 -20.07
CA PHE A 14 14.81 0.33 -20.25
C PHE A 14 15.50 1.64 -19.87
N LYS A 15 15.63 2.55 -20.85
CA LYS A 15 16.28 3.86 -20.67
C LYS A 15 15.55 4.78 -19.69
N THR A 16 14.26 4.55 -19.45
CA THR A 16 13.44 5.37 -18.55
C THR A 16 12.53 4.51 -17.67
N LYS A 17 12.24 5.01 -16.46
CA LYS A 17 11.23 4.43 -15.56
C LYS A 17 9.85 4.36 -16.20
N LYS A 18 9.51 5.33 -17.06
CA LYS A 18 8.24 5.35 -17.81
C LYS A 18 8.15 4.16 -18.76
N ALA A 19 9.17 3.94 -19.59
CA ALA A 19 9.20 2.82 -20.51
C ALA A 19 9.16 1.46 -19.77
N PHE A 20 9.88 1.35 -18.65
CA PHE A 20 9.82 0.13 -17.84
C PHE A 20 8.43 -0.09 -17.23
N LYS A 21 7.78 0.97 -16.74
CA LYS A 21 6.40 0.89 -16.23
C LYS A 21 5.40 0.50 -17.33
N GLU A 22 5.52 1.09 -18.52
CA GLU A 22 4.68 0.76 -19.67
C GLU A 22 4.85 -0.70 -20.08
N HIS A 23 6.08 -1.22 -20.04
CA HIS A 23 6.36 -2.64 -20.26
C HIS A 23 5.60 -3.54 -19.27
N LEU A 24 5.77 -3.31 -17.95
CA LEU A 24 5.08 -4.12 -16.93
C LEU A 24 3.55 -3.98 -17.01
N GLN A 25 3.05 -2.79 -17.36
CA GLN A 25 1.62 -2.58 -17.61
C GLN A 25 1.12 -3.34 -18.84
N SER A 26 1.96 -3.49 -19.87
CA SER A 26 1.62 -4.30 -21.04
C SER A 26 1.43 -5.77 -20.66
N ILE A 27 2.27 -6.31 -19.77
CA ILE A 27 2.13 -7.68 -19.24
C ILE A 27 0.78 -7.85 -18.54
N LEU A 28 0.43 -6.92 -17.64
CA LEU A 28 -0.87 -6.90 -16.97
C LEU A 28 -2.03 -6.85 -17.98
N HIS A 29 -1.92 -6.03 -19.03
CA HIS A 29 -2.98 -5.90 -20.03
C HIS A 29 -3.12 -7.14 -20.92
N LYS A 30 -2.01 -7.77 -21.31
CA LYS A 30 -2.00 -9.05 -22.03
C LYS A 30 -2.72 -10.13 -21.22
N ALA A 31 -2.31 -10.31 -19.96
CA ALA A 31 -2.92 -11.30 -19.07
C ALA A 31 -4.40 -10.99 -18.81
N LYS A 32 -4.79 -9.72 -18.59
CA LYS A 32 -6.20 -9.35 -18.46
C LYS A 32 -7.06 -9.72 -19.67
N SER A 33 -6.46 -9.69 -20.86
CA SER A 33 -7.13 -9.96 -22.12
C SER A 33 -7.09 -11.43 -22.50
N SER A 34 -6.35 -12.27 -21.75
CA SER A 34 -6.34 -13.73 -21.95
C SER A 34 -7.56 -14.39 -21.29
N GLU A 35 -7.97 -15.52 -21.83
CA GLU A 35 -9.14 -16.26 -21.37
C GLU A 35 -8.98 -16.78 -19.93
N ASP A 36 -7.77 -17.21 -19.58
CA ASP A 36 -7.43 -17.77 -18.27
C ASP A 36 -6.93 -16.73 -17.26
N LYS A 37 -6.80 -15.46 -17.69
CA LYS A 37 -6.20 -14.35 -16.93
C LYS A 37 -4.80 -14.63 -16.38
N ARG A 38 -4.05 -15.58 -16.95
CA ARG A 38 -2.71 -15.94 -16.50
C ARG A 38 -1.65 -15.26 -17.35
N VAL A 39 -0.48 -15.02 -16.74
CA VAL A 39 0.71 -14.65 -17.50
C VAL A 39 1.33 -15.95 -18.01
N SER A 40 1.10 -16.26 -19.29
CA SER A 40 1.57 -17.51 -19.91
C SER A 40 2.88 -17.35 -20.68
N ASP A 41 3.22 -16.13 -21.07
CA ASP A 41 4.43 -15.83 -21.83
C ASP A 41 5.67 -15.96 -20.91
N PRO A 42 6.62 -16.88 -21.21
CA PRO A 42 7.78 -17.12 -20.35
C PRO A 42 8.67 -15.88 -20.17
N ASP A 43 8.73 -15.05 -21.19
CA ASP A 43 9.54 -13.84 -21.19
C ASP A 43 8.92 -12.78 -20.26
N ASP A 44 7.59 -12.63 -20.31
CA ASP A 44 6.84 -11.78 -19.38
C ASP A 44 6.93 -12.29 -17.92
N ILE A 45 6.94 -13.61 -17.70
CA ILE A 45 7.14 -14.21 -16.36
C ILE A 45 8.52 -13.83 -15.80
N GLN A 46 9.58 -14.00 -16.59
CA GLN A 46 10.94 -13.65 -16.15
C GLN A 46 11.09 -12.15 -15.87
N ASP A 47 10.45 -11.31 -16.69
CA ASP A 47 10.45 -9.87 -16.49
C ASP A 47 9.74 -9.47 -15.18
N LEU A 48 8.66 -10.18 -14.79
CA LEU A 48 7.99 -9.99 -13.51
C LEU A 48 8.83 -10.47 -12.32
N ILE A 49 9.54 -11.59 -12.44
CA ILE A 49 10.46 -12.08 -11.40
C ILE A 49 11.57 -11.05 -11.17
N ASP A 50 12.29 -10.66 -12.23
CA ASP A 50 13.35 -9.65 -12.15
C ASP A 50 12.84 -8.31 -11.58
N TYR A 51 11.60 -7.95 -11.92
CA TYR A 51 10.93 -6.78 -11.35
C TYR A 51 10.73 -6.88 -9.84
N LEU A 52 10.16 -7.99 -9.36
CA LEU A 52 9.85 -8.21 -7.95
C LEU A 52 11.11 -8.29 -7.09
N GLU A 53 12.17 -8.91 -7.60
CA GLU A 53 13.44 -9.03 -6.88
C GLU A 53 14.21 -7.71 -6.79
N ASN A 54 14.24 -6.92 -7.88
CA ASN A 54 15.18 -5.80 -7.98
C ASN A 54 14.55 -4.42 -7.76
N TYR A 55 13.26 -4.27 -8.10
CA TYR A 55 12.64 -2.95 -8.24
C TYR A 55 11.40 -2.73 -7.38
N HIS A 56 10.63 -3.78 -7.08
CA HIS A 56 9.42 -3.66 -6.28
C HIS A 56 9.73 -3.16 -4.85
N ASN A 57 8.81 -2.40 -4.27
CA ASN A 57 9.02 -1.81 -2.95
C ASN A 57 9.08 -2.89 -1.84
N ASP A 58 8.36 -4.01 -2.03
CA ASP A 58 8.31 -5.14 -1.09
C ASP A 58 9.31 -6.25 -1.42
N ARG A 59 10.37 -5.97 -2.20
CA ARG A 59 11.29 -7.01 -2.71
C ARG A 59 11.90 -7.91 -1.63
N GLU A 60 12.20 -7.36 -0.45
CA GLU A 60 12.81 -8.11 0.66
C GLU A 60 11.80 -9.12 1.23
N ILE A 61 10.58 -8.66 1.54
CA ILE A 61 9.47 -9.51 1.99
C ILE A 61 9.16 -10.59 0.95
N LEU A 62 9.08 -10.22 -0.33
CA LEU A 62 8.78 -11.17 -1.40
C LEU A 62 9.84 -12.26 -1.54
N SER A 63 11.12 -11.91 -1.36
CA SER A 63 12.23 -12.86 -1.44
C SER A 63 12.26 -13.82 -0.25
N ASP A 64 11.85 -13.36 0.94
CA ASP A 64 11.78 -14.18 2.15
C ASP A 64 10.56 -15.12 2.14
N GLU A 65 9.44 -14.64 1.61
CA GLU A 65 8.19 -15.39 1.61
C GLU A 65 8.04 -16.32 0.41
N TYR A 66 8.58 -16.01 -0.78
CA TYR A 66 8.26 -16.76 -2.00
C TYR A 66 9.51 -17.23 -2.74
N ASN A 67 9.49 -18.47 -3.23
CA ASN A 67 10.35 -18.88 -4.33
C ASN A 67 9.71 -18.40 -5.64
N LEU A 68 10.13 -17.23 -6.12
CA LEU A 68 9.51 -16.58 -7.28
C LEU A 68 9.62 -17.41 -8.57
N GLU A 69 10.65 -18.25 -8.70
CA GLU A 69 10.78 -19.18 -9.85
C GLU A 69 9.72 -20.30 -9.83
N ASN A 70 9.22 -20.65 -8.63
CA ASN A 70 8.13 -21.62 -8.45
C ASN A 70 6.74 -20.98 -8.38
N CYS A 71 6.62 -19.67 -8.64
CA CYS A 71 5.33 -19.00 -8.61
C CYS A 71 4.62 -19.06 -9.97
N GLU A 72 3.29 -18.98 -9.94
CA GLU A 72 2.46 -18.62 -11.10
C GLU A 72 1.93 -17.19 -10.95
N PHE A 73 1.81 -16.48 -12.08
CA PHE A 73 1.31 -15.11 -12.12
C PHE A 73 -0.03 -15.05 -12.84
N TYR A 74 -0.98 -14.33 -12.26
CA TYR A 74 -2.33 -14.22 -12.81
C TYR A 74 -2.96 -12.88 -12.44
N VAL A 75 -4.08 -12.55 -13.08
CA VAL A 75 -4.83 -11.33 -12.81
C VAL A 75 -6.14 -11.68 -12.13
N ASP A 76 -6.33 -11.09 -10.95
CA ASP A 76 -7.56 -11.23 -10.19
C ASP A 76 -7.85 -9.93 -9.41
N LYS A 77 -9.08 -9.80 -8.91
CA LYS A 77 -9.54 -8.65 -8.15
C LYS A 77 -8.88 -8.61 -6.77
N SER A 78 -8.18 -7.52 -6.47
CA SER A 78 -7.72 -7.26 -5.09
C SER A 78 -8.90 -6.86 -4.19
N PRO A 79 -8.87 -7.17 -2.88
CA PRO A 79 -9.82 -6.64 -1.90
C PRO A 79 -9.79 -5.11 -1.82
N ASP A 80 -8.61 -4.52 -2.02
CA ASP A 80 -8.34 -3.10 -1.80
C ASP A 80 -8.35 -2.27 -3.10
N PHE A 81 -8.27 -2.94 -4.25
CA PHE A 81 -8.15 -2.30 -5.57
C PHE A 81 -9.02 -2.99 -6.63
N GLY A 82 -8.91 -2.55 -7.88
CA GLY A 82 -9.47 -3.30 -9.01
C GLY A 82 -8.69 -4.60 -9.28
N GLU A 83 -8.88 -5.15 -10.47
CA GLU A 83 -8.05 -6.26 -10.95
C GLU A 83 -6.57 -5.84 -11.08
N CYS A 84 -5.69 -6.63 -10.49
CA CYS A 84 -4.24 -6.44 -10.53
C CYS A 84 -3.51 -7.78 -10.65
N LEU A 85 -2.19 -7.75 -10.75
CA LEU A 85 -1.39 -8.97 -10.77
C LEU A 85 -1.30 -9.60 -9.37
N TRP A 86 -1.36 -10.92 -9.37
CA TRP A 86 -1.16 -11.80 -8.25
C TRP A 86 -0.02 -12.75 -8.57
N LEU A 87 0.67 -13.18 -7.52
CA LEU A 87 1.54 -14.33 -7.54
C LEU A 87 0.98 -15.38 -6.58
N ALA A 88 1.09 -16.65 -6.94
CA ALA A 88 0.79 -17.77 -6.05
C ALA A 88 1.88 -18.83 -6.16
N ASP A 89 2.19 -19.46 -5.04
CA ASP A 89 3.08 -20.62 -5.02
C ASP A 89 2.39 -21.80 -5.74
N LYS A 90 3.08 -22.43 -6.71
CA LYS A 90 2.51 -23.58 -7.44
C LYS A 90 2.26 -24.77 -6.53
N ASP A 91 3.07 -24.93 -5.48
CA ASP A 91 2.96 -26.04 -4.54
C ASP A 91 1.94 -25.75 -3.42
N ASN A 92 1.64 -24.48 -3.16
CA ASN A 92 0.63 -24.06 -2.20
C ASN A 92 -0.18 -22.87 -2.73
N LYS A 93 -1.28 -23.18 -3.42
CA LYS A 93 -2.15 -22.15 -4.03
C LYS A 93 -2.85 -21.23 -3.03
N GLU A 94 -2.91 -21.59 -1.73
CA GLU A 94 -3.43 -20.70 -0.69
C GLU A 94 -2.44 -19.57 -0.36
N LYS A 95 -1.15 -19.79 -0.63
CA LYS A 95 -0.09 -18.81 -0.46
C LYS A 95 -0.04 -17.92 -1.71
N CYS A 96 -0.82 -16.85 -1.67
CA CYS A 96 -0.91 -15.89 -2.76
C CYS A 96 -0.80 -14.45 -2.25
N ARG A 97 -0.28 -13.56 -3.12
CA ARG A 97 -0.12 -12.15 -2.82
C ARG A 97 -0.35 -11.32 -4.08
N HIS A 98 -1.11 -10.25 -3.95
CA HIS A 98 -1.23 -9.26 -5.00
C HIS A 98 -0.07 -8.26 -4.95
N PHE A 99 0.31 -7.72 -6.10
CA PHE A 99 1.36 -6.71 -6.18
C PHE A 99 1.06 -5.67 -7.27
N SER A 100 1.73 -4.52 -7.16
CA SER A 100 1.53 -3.44 -8.11
C SER A 100 2.72 -3.34 -9.04
N VAL A 101 2.46 -3.35 -10.35
CA VAL A 101 3.46 -3.02 -11.40
C VAL A 101 3.66 -1.52 -11.59
N THR A 102 2.99 -0.69 -10.78
CA THR A 102 3.05 0.78 -10.89
C THR A 102 3.74 1.46 -9.72
N LYS A 103 3.94 0.74 -8.61
CA LYS A 103 4.57 1.22 -7.37
C LYS A 103 5.95 0.59 -7.22
N PHE A 104 6.94 1.15 -7.91
CA PHE A 104 8.33 0.71 -7.79
C PHE A 104 9.30 1.86 -7.95
N GLY A 105 10.52 1.69 -7.42
CA GLY A 105 11.60 2.66 -7.52
C GLY A 105 11.26 4.04 -6.95
N ASN A 106 10.28 4.11 -6.05
CA ASN A 106 9.94 5.25 -5.19
C ASN A 106 9.54 4.63 -3.84
N PRO A 107 10.51 4.36 -2.93
CA PRO A 107 10.17 4.03 -1.56
C PRO A 107 9.23 5.10 -1.01
N SER A 108 8.28 4.71 -0.16
CA SER A 108 7.39 5.66 0.48
C SER A 108 8.23 6.72 1.16
N THR A 109 7.91 7.99 0.92
CA THR A 109 8.61 9.08 1.60
C THR A 109 8.39 8.96 3.10
N PRO A 110 9.27 9.53 3.95
CA PRO A 110 9.05 9.52 5.39
C PRO A 110 7.67 10.03 5.80
N LEU A 111 7.15 11.05 5.11
CA LEU A 111 5.78 11.53 5.34
C LEU A 111 4.72 10.48 4.99
N GLN A 112 4.87 9.73 3.91
CA GLN A 112 3.93 8.67 3.54
C GLN A 112 3.96 7.54 4.57
N ASN A 113 5.14 7.11 5.00
CA ASN A 113 5.31 6.12 6.06
C ASN A 113 4.67 6.61 7.38
N LEU A 114 4.87 7.88 7.74
CA LEU A 114 4.29 8.46 8.95
C LEU A 114 2.76 8.54 8.87
N VAL A 115 2.20 8.89 7.71
CA VAL A 115 0.75 8.92 7.50
C VAL A 115 0.12 7.53 7.65
N GLU A 116 0.81 6.49 7.18
CA GLU A 116 0.37 5.11 7.34
C GLU A 116 0.47 4.65 8.80
N CYS A 117 1.64 4.86 9.42
CA CYS A 117 1.90 4.56 10.83
C CYS A 117 0.86 5.18 11.77
N LEU A 118 0.71 6.51 11.73
CA LEU A 118 -0.25 7.22 12.57
C LEU A 118 -1.71 6.91 12.21
N GLY A 119 -1.97 6.60 10.94
CA GLY A 119 -3.27 6.13 10.48
C GLY A 119 -3.68 4.79 11.08
N PHE A 120 -2.71 3.91 11.39
CA PHE A 120 -2.93 2.63 12.04
C PHE A 120 -3.28 2.79 13.52
N LEU A 121 -2.62 3.71 14.24
CA LEU A 121 -2.89 3.99 15.65
C LEU A 121 -4.36 4.34 15.94
N ILE A 122 -5.01 5.06 15.02
CA ILE A 122 -6.41 5.50 15.18
C ILE A 122 -7.44 4.54 14.57
N ILE A 123 -7.04 3.35 14.11
CA ILE A 123 -7.93 2.44 13.39
C ILE A 123 -9.11 1.99 14.25
N ASN A 124 -8.88 1.66 15.52
CA ASN A 124 -9.91 1.22 16.45
C ASN A 124 -10.87 2.37 16.80
N ILE A 125 -10.34 3.58 17.03
CA ILE A 125 -11.15 4.79 17.26
C ILE A 125 -12.07 5.04 16.05
N LYS A 126 -11.53 4.94 14.84
CA LYS A 126 -12.30 5.06 13.60
C LYS A 126 -13.35 3.96 13.45
N ARG A 127 -13.02 2.72 13.80
CA ARG A 127 -13.94 1.58 13.74
C ARG A 127 -15.13 1.79 14.67
N ASP A 128 -14.89 2.24 15.89
CA ASP A 128 -15.96 2.44 16.88
C ASP A 128 -16.84 3.63 16.48
N PHE A 129 -16.24 4.69 15.94
CA PHE A 129 -17.03 5.80 15.39
C PHE A 129 -17.83 5.39 14.14
N ARG A 130 -17.27 4.53 13.27
CA ARG A 130 -17.99 3.94 12.14
C ARG A 130 -19.23 3.17 12.60
N LYS A 131 -19.12 2.35 13.65
CA LYS A 131 -20.26 1.61 14.23
C LYS A 131 -21.35 2.56 14.69
N LYS A 132 -20.98 3.63 15.40
CA LYS A 132 -21.93 4.64 15.90
C LYS A 132 -22.64 5.34 14.74
N LEU A 133 -21.88 5.86 13.78
CA LEU A 133 -22.44 6.62 12.65
C LEU A 133 -23.27 5.73 11.71
N ALA A 134 -22.85 4.48 11.47
CA ALA A 134 -23.63 3.53 10.68
C ALA A 134 -24.99 3.23 11.32
N LYS A 135 -25.01 3.09 12.66
CA LYS A 135 -26.26 2.92 13.41
C LYS A 135 -27.15 4.18 13.33
N GLU A 136 -26.58 5.37 13.46
CA GLU A 136 -27.30 6.65 13.35
C GLU A 136 -27.89 6.86 11.95
N GLU A 137 -27.19 6.44 10.90
CA GLU A 137 -27.63 6.56 9.50
C GLU A 137 -28.41 5.34 8.98
N ALA A 138 -28.72 4.35 9.84
CA ALA A 138 -29.37 3.08 9.46
C ALA A 138 -28.69 2.35 8.29
N LYS A 139 -27.35 2.32 8.31
CA LYS A 139 -26.49 1.65 7.31
C LYS A 139 -25.83 0.40 7.90
N GLU A 140 -25.61 -0.60 7.04
CA GLU A 140 -24.87 -1.80 7.41
C GLU A 140 -23.39 -1.49 7.65
N PHE A 141 -22.91 -1.79 8.86
CA PHE A 141 -21.54 -1.47 9.27
C PHE A 141 -20.47 -2.07 8.35
N ASP A 142 -20.72 -3.26 7.82
CA ASP A 142 -19.77 -3.99 6.96
C ASP A 142 -19.81 -3.52 5.50
N GLU A 143 -20.88 -2.84 5.08
CA GLU A 143 -21.00 -2.30 3.73
C GLU A 143 -20.40 -0.90 3.58
N TYR A 144 -19.98 -0.25 4.67
CA TYR A 144 -19.50 1.14 4.63
C TYR A 144 -18.16 1.32 5.33
N ASN A 145 -17.35 2.23 4.80
CA ASN A 145 -16.10 2.70 5.38
C ASN A 145 -16.24 4.13 5.89
N LEU A 146 -15.59 4.43 7.01
CA LEU A 146 -15.54 5.78 7.56
C LEU A 146 -14.37 6.57 6.95
N TRP A 147 -14.72 7.59 6.17
CA TRP A 147 -13.78 8.49 5.51
C TRP A 147 -13.67 9.82 6.26
N HIS A 148 -12.46 10.37 6.26
CA HIS A 148 -12.23 11.76 6.65
C HIS A 148 -12.57 12.65 5.45
N LYS A 149 -13.69 13.37 5.53
CA LYS A 149 -14.12 14.30 4.49
C LYS A 149 -13.27 15.56 4.53
N SER A 150 -13.01 16.09 5.73
CA SER A 150 -12.14 17.25 5.94
C SER A 150 -11.81 17.40 7.43
N PRO A 151 -10.55 17.66 7.82
CA PRO A 151 -9.33 17.50 7.02
C PRO A 151 -9.09 16.04 6.64
N THR A 152 -8.37 15.80 5.54
CA THR A 152 -7.91 14.47 5.12
C THR A 152 -6.92 13.89 6.13
N ARG A 153 -6.70 12.56 6.11
CA ARG A 153 -5.69 11.91 6.96
C ARG A 153 -4.31 12.54 6.83
N LYS A 154 -3.90 12.88 5.60
CA LYS A 154 -2.61 13.51 5.33
C LYS A 154 -2.53 14.90 5.98
N GLU A 155 -3.59 15.70 5.89
CA GLU A 155 -3.65 17.03 6.49
C GLU A 155 -3.62 16.96 8.03
N ILE A 156 -4.33 16.01 8.65
CA ILE A 156 -4.28 15.77 10.10
C ILE A 156 -2.85 15.47 10.56
N VAL A 157 -2.15 14.59 9.83
CA VAL A 157 -0.76 14.23 10.16
C VAL A 157 0.20 15.39 9.93
N LEU A 158 0.03 16.15 8.84
CA LEU A 158 0.85 17.33 8.59
C LEU A 158 0.68 18.40 9.67
N GLU A 159 -0.56 18.62 10.14
CA GLU A 159 -0.83 19.53 11.24
C GLU A 159 -0.16 19.07 12.54
N PHE A 160 -0.27 17.78 12.87
CA PHE A 160 0.42 17.20 14.03
C PHE A 160 1.94 17.39 13.95
N VAL A 161 2.53 17.13 12.79
CA VAL A 161 3.97 17.30 12.53
C VAL A 161 4.39 18.77 12.68
N GLN A 162 3.58 19.71 12.20
CA GLN A 162 3.82 21.15 12.34
C GLN A 162 3.77 21.59 13.80
N LEU A 163 2.74 21.19 14.55
CA LEU A 163 2.57 21.56 15.96
C LEU A 163 3.69 21.04 16.86
N ASN A 164 4.29 19.91 16.50
CA ASN A 164 5.38 19.30 17.26
C ASN A 164 6.77 19.62 16.69
N ASN A 165 6.88 20.51 15.68
CA ASN A 165 8.14 20.89 15.04
C ASN A 165 8.94 19.71 14.45
N LEU A 166 8.26 18.72 13.88
CA LEU A 166 8.86 17.45 13.44
C LEU A 166 9.22 17.41 11.94
N ILE A 167 8.97 18.49 11.19
CA ILE A 167 9.10 18.50 9.71
C ILE A 167 10.49 18.10 9.24
N SER A 168 11.54 18.55 9.93
CA SER A 168 12.94 18.29 9.55
C SER A 168 13.47 16.92 9.99
N GLU A 169 12.68 16.13 10.72
CA GLU A 169 13.14 14.86 11.32
C GLU A 169 12.29 13.66 10.89
N LEU A 170 11.45 13.81 9.86
CA LEU A 170 10.51 12.77 9.46
C LEU A 170 11.19 11.43 9.14
N ASP A 171 12.39 11.45 8.56
CA ASP A 171 13.19 10.26 8.23
C ASP A 171 13.77 9.54 9.47
N LYS A 172 13.84 10.22 10.62
CA LYS A 172 14.28 9.65 11.90
C LYS A 172 13.13 9.15 12.75
N ILE A 173 11.92 9.65 12.52
CA ILE A 173 10.74 9.38 13.34
C ILE A 173 10.11 8.04 13.02
N VAL A 174 10.08 7.64 11.74
CA VAL A 174 9.33 6.48 11.26
C VAL A 174 10.23 5.50 10.51
N SER A 175 10.02 4.21 10.74
CA SER A 175 10.73 3.14 10.04
C SER A 175 10.55 3.29 8.51
N PRO A 176 11.62 3.16 7.71
CA PRO A 176 11.50 3.17 6.26
C PRO A 176 10.78 1.90 5.77
N ASN A 177 9.59 2.06 5.19
CA ASN A 177 8.79 0.99 4.59
C ASN A 177 8.56 -0.22 5.53
N GLY A 178 8.39 0.02 6.84
CA GLY A 178 8.04 -1.04 7.80
C GLY A 178 9.19 -1.95 8.27
N LEU A 179 10.37 -1.95 7.64
CA LEU A 179 11.49 -2.81 8.01
C LEU A 179 11.04 -4.27 8.31
N ASN A 180 10.34 -4.89 7.36
CA ASN A 180 9.75 -6.24 7.46
C ASN A 180 8.53 -6.37 8.39
N ASN A 181 7.94 -5.26 8.85
CA ASN A 181 6.64 -5.25 9.52
C ASN A 181 5.49 -4.97 8.55
N ASN A 182 4.28 -5.41 8.93
CA ASN A 182 3.05 -5.19 8.16
C ASN A 182 2.71 -3.71 7.92
N VAL A 183 3.20 -2.82 8.78
CA VAL A 183 3.03 -1.37 8.68
C VAL A 183 4.29 -0.64 9.17
N PRO A 184 4.57 0.58 8.66
CA PRO A 184 5.57 1.45 9.26
C PRO A 184 5.28 1.73 10.74
N PHE A 185 6.33 1.74 11.56
CA PHE A 185 6.25 1.98 13.00
C PHE A 185 7.14 3.17 13.41
N LEU A 186 6.84 3.76 14.57
CA LEU A 186 7.67 4.83 15.13
C LEU A 186 8.99 4.25 15.61
N MET A 187 10.10 4.93 15.31
CA MET A 187 11.41 4.53 15.83
C MET A 187 11.41 4.63 17.36
N PRO A 188 12.21 3.82 18.09
CA PRO A 188 12.13 3.71 19.55
C PRO A 188 12.17 5.03 20.32
N GLU A 189 13.00 5.98 19.88
CA GLU A 189 13.13 7.31 20.51
C GLU A 189 11.88 8.18 20.35
N TYR A 190 10.98 7.83 19.43
CA TYR A 190 9.80 8.58 19.05
C TYR A 190 8.48 7.86 19.37
N GLU A 191 8.51 6.71 20.04
CA GLU A 191 7.30 5.96 20.45
C GLU A 191 6.34 6.81 21.30
N TYR A 192 6.86 7.79 22.07
CA TYR A 192 6.03 8.73 22.83
C TYR A 192 5.07 9.56 21.96
N LEU A 193 5.31 9.66 20.64
CA LEU A 193 4.42 10.35 19.71
C LEU A 193 3.11 9.59 19.48
N GLU A 194 3.04 8.29 19.78
CA GLU A 194 1.81 7.49 19.65
C GLU A 194 0.70 8.07 20.53
N GLU A 195 0.94 8.18 21.84
CA GLU A 195 -0.05 8.71 22.78
C GLU A 195 -0.37 10.17 22.47
N LYS A 196 0.64 10.98 22.14
CA LYS A 196 0.43 12.37 21.73
C LYS A 196 -0.47 12.49 20.51
N PHE A 197 -0.26 11.65 19.49
CA PHE A 197 -1.08 11.68 18.28
C PHE A 197 -2.51 11.22 18.55
N ILE A 198 -2.68 10.17 19.36
CA ILE A 198 -4.01 9.68 19.76
C ILE A 198 -4.79 10.78 20.50
N ASN A 199 -4.16 11.44 21.47
CA ASN A 199 -4.77 12.53 22.24
C ASN A 199 -5.14 13.70 21.32
N PHE A 200 -4.21 14.15 20.47
CA PHE A 200 -4.46 15.17 19.45
C PHE A 200 -5.66 14.82 18.55
N TYR A 201 -5.75 13.56 18.10
CA TYR A 201 -6.84 13.11 17.25
C TYR A 201 -8.19 13.11 17.99
N ILE A 202 -8.21 12.65 19.24
CA ILE A 202 -9.42 12.64 20.08
C ILE A 202 -9.89 14.07 20.37
N GLU A 203 -8.99 14.99 20.68
CA GLU A 203 -9.31 16.40 20.93
C GLU A 203 -9.90 17.07 19.68
N LYS A 204 -9.30 16.87 18.50
CA LYS A 204 -9.87 17.38 17.24
C LYS A 204 -11.24 16.80 16.94
N LYS A 205 -11.45 15.51 17.25
CA LYS A 205 -12.76 14.88 17.12
C LYS A 205 -13.78 15.50 18.09
N GLY A 206 -13.39 15.69 19.35
CA GLY A 206 -14.25 16.25 20.41
C GLY A 206 -14.63 17.71 20.18
N SER A 207 -13.76 18.47 19.50
CA SER A 207 -14.00 19.86 19.08
C SER A 207 -14.63 19.99 17.69
N GLU A 208 -15.15 18.88 17.13
CA GLU A 208 -15.83 18.84 15.82
C GLU A 208 -15.01 19.34 14.63
N GLN A 209 -13.68 19.40 14.77
CA GLN A 209 -12.77 19.79 13.69
C GLN A 209 -12.60 18.69 12.63
N LEU A 210 -13.07 17.47 12.91
CA LEU A 210 -13.02 16.33 12.00
C LEU A 210 -14.40 16.06 11.41
N LYS A 211 -14.54 16.25 10.11
CA LYS A 211 -15.75 15.90 9.34
C LYS A 211 -15.58 14.53 8.71
N TYR A 212 -16.58 13.69 8.90
CA TYR A 212 -16.58 12.32 8.42
C TYR A 212 -17.70 12.06 7.41
N GLU A 213 -17.53 11.01 6.61
CA GLU A 213 -18.59 10.48 5.75
C GLU A 213 -18.51 8.95 5.66
N LEU A 214 -19.66 8.28 5.58
CA LEU A 214 -19.73 6.84 5.29
C LEU A 214 -19.77 6.62 3.77
N LYS A 215 -18.75 5.96 3.22
CA LYS A 215 -18.71 5.53 1.82
C LYS A 215 -18.92 4.04 1.69
N ARG A 216 -19.78 3.63 0.77
CA ARG A 216 -20.01 2.21 0.50
C ARG A 216 -18.71 1.54 0.07
N VAL A 217 -18.43 0.39 0.65
CA VAL A 217 -17.40 -0.54 0.18
C VAL A 217 -17.86 -0.98 -1.21
N LYS A 218 -17.01 -0.86 -2.23
CA LYS A 218 -17.35 -1.33 -3.58
C LYS A 218 -17.38 -2.87 -3.54
N THR A 219 -18.55 -3.44 -3.28
CA THR A 219 -18.86 -4.82 -3.64
C THR A 219 -18.87 -4.88 -5.17
N ASN A 220 -17.94 -5.65 -5.76
CA ASN A 220 -18.12 -5.99 -7.17
C ASN A 220 -19.28 -6.97 -7.19
N GLN A 221 -20.40 -6.51 -7.73
CA GLN A 221 -21.34 -7.39 -8.41
C GLN A 221 -20.79 -7.66 -9.81
#